data_AF-A0AA39VU74-F1
#
_entry.id   AF-A0AA39VU74-F1
#
_cell.length_a   1.000
_cell.length_b   1.000
_cell.length_c   1.000
_cell.angle_alpha   90.00
_cell.angle_beta   90.00
_cell.angle_gamma   90.00
#
_symmetry.space_group_name_H-M   'P 1'
#
loop_
_entity.id
_entity.type
_entity.pdbx_description
1 polymer ?
#
loop_
_entity_poly.entity_id
_entity_poly.type
_entity_poly.pdbx_seq_one_letter_code
_entity_poly.pdbx_strand_id
1 'polypeptide(L)'
;MVCPIDLVNFNVKDGNKDRLVNLSEKTCSCMKFQVDKLPCRHALAAIRFAKKPFGDFCGDCYKTTSWVEAYSGNIFPVGHPSEWTIPEGMRSMVVYPPSFRAQAGRPKKKRYESAGEHRNGKTRHCTICGKSGHNR
;
A
#
# COMPACT_ATOMS: atom_id res chain seq x y z
N MET A 1 1.50 14.88 21.14
CA MET A 1 2.54 14.98 22.19
C MET A 1 3.15 13.60 22.38
N VAL A 2 4.47 13.51 22.55
CA VAL A 2 5.20 12.25 22.77
C VAL A 2 5.82 12.32 24.16
N CYS A 3 5.49 11.35 25.02
CA CYS A 3 6.02 11.23 26.37
C CYS A 3 6.89 9.96 26.42
N PRO A 4 8.22 10.06 26.59
CA PRO A 4 9.07 8.89 26.77
C PRO A 4 8.73 8.22 28.11
N ILE A 5 8.60 6.90 28.10
CA ILE A 5 8.51 6.08 29.32
C ILE A 5 9.92 5.63 29.69
N ASP A 6 10.67 5.16 28.70
CA ASP A 6 12.09 4.82 28.79
C ASP A 6 12.77 5.04 27.41
N LEU A 7 13.93 4.41 27.18
CA LEU A 7 14.72 4.56 25.95
C LEU A 7 14.03 3.99 24.70
N VAL A 8 13.13 3.02 24.87
CA VAL A 8 12.48 2.30 23.76
C VAL A 8 10.96 2.38 23.80
N ASN A 9 10.37 2.66 24.95
CA ASN A 9 8.93 2.77 25.16
C ASN A 9 8.46 4.23 25.22
N PHE A 10 7.41 4.54 24.47
CA PHE A 10 6.83 5.88 24.36
C PHE A 10 5.31 5.83 24.47
N ASN A 11 4.73 6.79 25.19
CA ASN A 11 3.31 7.10 25.10
C ASN A 11 3.12 8.28 24.12
N VAL A 12 2.30 8.07 23.08
CA VAL A 12 1.98 9.07 22.06
C VAL A 12 0.50 9.44 22.14
N LYS A 13 0.23 10.72 22.39
CA LYS A 13 -1.13 11.29 22.39
C LYS A 13 -1.71 11.33 20.96
N ASP A 14 -2.90 10.75 20.75
CA ASP A 14 -3.60 10.66 19.47
C ASP A 14 -5.10 10.94 19.65
N GLY A 15 -5.44 12.23 19.72
CA GLY A 15 -6.79 12.68 20.04
C GLY A 15 -7.19 12.25 21.45
N ASN A 16 -8.29 11.51 21.58
CA ASN A 16 -8.81 11.03 22.87
C ASN A 16 -8.18 9.70 23.34
N LYS A 17 -7.22 9.15 22.58
CA LYS A 17 -6.57 7.88 22.92
C LYS A 17 -5.06 8.03 22.93
N ASP A 18 -4.44 7.45 23.93
CA ASP A 18 -2.99 7.31 24.01
C ASP A 18 -2.57 6.03 23.27
N ARG A 19 -1.38 6.07 22.66
CA ARG A 19 -0.79 4.90 22.01
C ARG A 19 0.58 4.60 22.61
N LEU A 20 0.71 3.40 23.15
CA LEU A 20 1.99 2.82 23.55
C LEU A 20 2.74 2.34 22.32
N VAL A 21 3.99 2.76 22.19
CA VAL A 21 4.92 2.41 21.13
C VAL A 21 6.18 1.82 21.76
N ASN A 22 6.62 0.66 21.29
CA ASN A 22 7.94 0.10 21.60
C ASN A 22 8.78 0.10 20.33
N LEU A 23 9.86 0.89 20.32
CA LEU A 23 10.75 1.03 19.17
C LEU A 23 11.70 -0.16 19.00
N SER A 24 12.04 -0.87 20.08
CA SER A 24 12.90 -2.05 20.01
C SER A 24 12.18 -3.24 19.39
N GLU A 25 10.94 -3.49 19.80
CA GLU A 25 10.11 -4.58 19.27
C GLU A 25 9.39 -4.20 17.98
N LYS A 26 9.50 -2.94 17.55
CA LYS A 26 8.77 -2.38 16.41
C LYS A 26 7.25 -2.57 16.54
N THR A 27 6.70 -2.29 17.72
CA THR A 27 5.27 -2.48 18.02
C THR A 27 4.57 -1.16 18.40
N CYS A 28 3.27 -1.11 18.12
CA CYS A 28 2.40 -0.04 18.58
C CYS A 28 1.03 -0.63 18.97
N SER A 29 0.43 -0.11 20.03
CA SER A 29 -0.95 -0.44 20.45
C SER A 29 -2.02 -0.13 19.39
N CYS A 30 -1.69 0.56 18.29
CA CYS A 30 -2.58 0.71 17.13
C CYS A 30 -2.52 -0.44 16.13
N MET A 31 -1.64 -1.44 16.35
CA MET A 31 -1.38 -2.64 15.55
C MET A 31 -0.81 -2.43 14.15
N LYS A 32 -0.89 -1.23 13.58
CA LYS A 32 -0.38 -0.94 12.23
C LYS A 32 1.12 -1.17 12.10
N PHE A 33 1.90 -0.87 13.13
CA PHE A 33 3.35 -1.07 13.06
C PHE A 33 3.71 -2.56 12.91
N GLN A 34 2.99 -3.44 13.61
CA GLN A 34 3.17 -4.89 13.56
C GLN A 34 2.64 -5.51 12.27
N VAL A 35 1.51 -5.01 11.78
CA VAL A 35 0.82 -5.54 10.59
C VAL A 35 1.54 -5.09 9.32
N ASP A 36 1.73 -3.79 9.16
CA ASP A 36 2.30 -3.22 7.95
C ASP A 36 3.83 -3.41 7.91
N LYS A 37 4.45 -3.77 9.05
CA LYS A 37 5.92 -3.79 9.24
C LYS A 37 6.58 -2.45 8.87
N LEU A 38 5.81 -1.37 8.91
CA LEU A 38 6.24 0.00 8.65
C LEU A 38 5.85 0.87 9.85
N PRO A 39 6.67 1.87 10.21
CA PRO A 39 6.31 2.79 11.28
C PRO A 39 4.96 3.46 11.04
N CYS A 40 3.98 3.18 11.90
CA CYS A 40 2.70 3.90 11.91
C CYS A 40 2.91 5.38 12.32
N ARG A 41 1.88 6.23 12.21
CA ARG A 41 1.97 7.65 12.60
C ARG A 41 2.49 7.87 14.03
N HIS A 42 2.17 6.97 14.96
CA HIS A 42 2.61 7.05 16.36
C HIS A 42 4.07 6.65 16.49
N ALA A 43 4.48 5.57 15.83
CA ALA A 43 5.87 5.13 15.78
C ALA A 43 6.75 6.20 15.12
N LEU A 44 6.31 6.81 14.01
CA LEU A 44 7.01 7.93 13.38
C LEU A 44 7.21 9.11 14.34
N ALA A 45 6.21 9.43 15.16
CA ALA A 45 6.34 10.47 16.18
C ALA A 45 7.37 10.10 17.25
N ALA A 46 7.36 8.86 17.75
CA ALA A 46 8.33 8.36 18.72
C ALA A 46 9.77 8.29 18.15
N ILE A 47 9.94 7.80 16.92
CA ILE A 47 11.24 7.75 16.23
C ILE A 47 11.81 9.16 16.05
N ARG A 48 10.97 10.11 15.62
CA ARG A 48 11.37 11.52 15.48
C ARG A 48 11.78 12.12 16.82
N PHE A 49 11.04 11.82 17.89
CA PHE A 49 11.39 12.26 19.24
C PHE A 49 12.74 11.67 19.69
N ALA A 50 12.97 10.38 19.42
CA ALA A 50 14.21 9.68 19.73
C ALA A 50 15.40 10.06 18.81
N LYS A 51 15.18 10.91 17.80
CA LYS A 51 16.18 11.34 16.80
C LYS A 51 16.88 10.16 16.10
N LYS A 52 16.14 9.09 15.81
CA LYS A 52 16.65 7.92 15.10
C LYS A 52 16.20 7.95 13.63
N PRO A 53 16.98 7.36 12.70
CA PRO A 53 16.58 7.27 11.31
C PRO A 53 15.37 6.34 11.15
N PHE A 54 14.38 6.74 10.35
CA PHE A 54 13.14 5.98 10.18
C PHE A 54 13.35 4.60 9.52
N GLY A 55 14.35 4.48 8.64
CA GLY A 55 14.62 3.26 7.87
C GLY A 55 14.94 2.04 8.75
N ASP A 56 15.59 2.25 9.90
CA ASP A 56 15.97 1.17 10.83
C ASP A 56 14.74 0.45 11.43
N PHE A 57 13.60 1.13 11.42
CA PHE A 57 12.34 0.66 11.99
C PHE A 57 11.43 0.00 10.95
N CYS A 58 11.76 0.06 9.67
CA CYS A 58 11.05 -0.73 8.66
C CYS A 58 11.37 -2.23 8.82
N GLY A 59 10.43 -3.08 8.41
CA GLY A 59 10.63 -4.52 8.30
C GLY A 59 11.61 -4.85 7.16
N ASP A 60 12.29 -5.97 7.29
CA ASP A 60 13.35 -6.36 6.34
C ASP A 60 12.81 -6.56 4.92
N CYS A 61 11.57 -7.01 4.76
CA CYS A 61 10.92 -7.17 3.46
C CYS A 61 10.83 -5.88 2.61
N TYR A 62 11.02 -4.70 3.21
CA TYR A 62 11.07 -3.41 2.50
C TYR A 62 12.49 -2.97 2.13
N LYS A 63 13.52 -3.72 2.52
CA LYS A 63 14.91 -3.41 2.19
C LYS A 63 15.24 -3.89 0.78
N THR A 64 16.06 -3.11 0.08
CA THR A 64 16.59 -3.49 -1.24
C THR A 64 17.32 -4.82 -1.19
N THR A 65 17.99 -5.15 -0.07
CA THR A 65 18.66 -6.43 0.12
C THR A 65 17.70 -7.61 0.00
N SER A 66 16.55 -7.55 0.67
CA SER A 66 15.53 -8.60 0.61
C SER A 66 14.88 -8.67 -0.77
N TRP A 67 14.74 -7.54 -1.46
CA TRP A 67 14.26 -7.53 -2.85
C TRP A 67 15.26 -8.20 -3.79
N VAL A 68 16.55 -7.84 -3.73
CA VAL A 68 17.61 -8.47 -4.53
C VAL A 68 17.70 -9.96 -4.26
N GLU A 69 17.62 -10.37 -2.99
CA GLU A 69 17.64 -11.78 -2.60
C GLU A 69 16.43 -12.55 -3.16
N ALA A 70 15.22 -11.98 -3.06
CA ALA A 70 14.00 -12.59 -3.60
C ALA A 70 14.05 -12.80 -5.13
N TYR A 71 14.79 -11.96 -5.84
CA TYR A 71 14.96 -12.02 -7.30
C TYR A 71 16.35 -12.51 -7.73
N SER A 72 17.14 -13.06 -6.80
CA SER A 72 18.50 -13.54 -7.10
C SER A 72 18.52 -14.77 -8.00
N GLY A 73 17.44 -15.55 -8.00
CA GLY A 73 17.26 -16.70 -8.87
C GLY A 73 16.86 -16.32 -10.29
N ASN A 74 17.17 -17.20 -11.25
CA ASN A 74 16.75 -17.02 -12.64
C ASN A 74 15.22 -17.13 -12.75
N ILE A 75 14.58 -16.09 -13.29
CA ILE A 75 13.18 -16.15 -13.71
C ILE A 75 13.15 -16.64 -15.16
N PHE A 76 12.84 -17.92 -15.35
CA PHE A 76 12.67 -18.48 -16.67
C PHE A 76 11.31 -18.07 -17.26
N PRO A 77 11.24 -17.74 -18.56
CA PRO A 77 9.96 -17.54 -19.23
C PRO A 77 9.15 -18.83 -19.16
N VAL A 78 7.83 -18.69 -19.04
CA VAL A 78 6.95 -19.84 -19.18
C VAL A 78 6.96 -20.27 -20.65
N GLY A 79 7.21 -21.56 -20.90
CA GLY A 79 7.22 -22.15 -22.25
C GLY A 79 5.87 -22.06 -22.95
N HIS A 80 5.81 -22.46 -24.22
CA HIS A 80 4.55 -22.43 -24.95
C HIS A 80 3.51 -23.38 -24.30
N PRO A 81 2.21 -23.02 -24.23
CA PRO A 81 1.20 -23.86 -23.58
C PRO A 81 1.10 -25.30 -24.08
N SER A 82 1.50 -25.56 -25.33
CA SER A 82 1.55 -26.94 -25.88
C SER A 82 2.58 -27.83 -25.20
N GLU A 83 3.58 -27.26 -24.56
CA GLU A 83 4.66 -27.97 -23.86
C GLU A 83 4.30 -28.24 -22.39
N TRP A 84 3.20 -27.68 -21.90
CA TRP A 84 2.83 -27.79 -20.50
C TRP A 84 2.28 -29.19 -20.19
N THR A 85 2.91 -29.86 -19.23
CA THR A 85 2.37 -31.09 -18.66
C THR A 85 1.34 -30.73 -17.58
N ILE A 86 0.07 -30.65 -17.98
CA ILE A 86 -1.05 -30.34 -17.07
C ILE A 86 -1.61 -31.66 -16.51
N PRO A 87 -1.62 -31.88 -15.18
CA PRO A 87 -2.21 -33.06 -14.56
C PRO A 87 -3.69 -33.23 -14.90
N GLU A 88 -4.15 -34.47 -15.04
CA GLU A 88 -5.53 -34.77 -15.47
C GLU A 88 -6.58 -34.11 -14.58
N GLY A 89 -6.39 -34.14 -13.25
CA GLY A 89 -7.29 -33.50 -12.30
C GLY A 89 -7.42 -31.98 -12.44
N MET A 90 -6.40 -31.32 -13.02
CA MET A 90 -6.43 -29.89 -13.33
C MET A 90 -7.06 -29.63 -14.71
N ARG A 91 -6.84 -30.51 -15.70
CA ARG A 91 -7.52 -30.45 -17.00
C ARG A 91 -9.03 -30.57 -16.86
N SER A 92 -9.49 -31.43 -15.93
CA SER A 92 -10.91 -31.60 -15.62
C SER A 92 -11.48 -30.54 -14.69
N MET A 93 -10.65 -29.66 -14.12
CA MET A 93 -11.12 -28.66 -13.16
C MET A 93 -11.83 -27.51 -13.90
N VAL A 94 -13.13 -27.41 -13.70
CA VAL A 94 -13.92 -26.28 -14.17
C VAL A 94 -13.90 -25.19 -13.10
N VAL A 95 -13.19 -24.09 -13.35
CA VAL A 95 -13.19 -22.92 -12.48
C VAL A 95 -14.35 -22.02 -12.89
N TYR A 96 -15.42 -22.03 -12.10
CA TYR A 96 -16.53 -21.11 -12.28
C TYR A 96 -16.15 -19.72 -11.79
N PRO A 97 -16.68 -18.65 -12.43
CA PRO A 97 -16.55 -17.31 -11.87
C PRO A 97 -17.16 -17.28 -10.45
N PRO A 98 -16.68 -16.40 -9.57
CA PRO A 98 -17.31 -16.18 -8.28
C PRO A 98 -18.81 -15.95 -8.46
N SER A 99 -19.63 -16.50 -7.56
CA SER A 99 -21.07 -16.32 -7.64
C SER A 99 -21.41 -14.83 -7.59
N PHE A 100 -21.83 -14.27 -8.73
CA PHE A 100 -22.23 -12.88 -8.82
C PHE A 100 -23.72 -12.75 -8.49
N ARG A 101 -24.05 -11.99 -7.44
CA ARG A 101 -25.41 -11.50 -7.24
C ARG A 101 -25.50 -10.09 -7.80
N ALA A 102 -26.28 -9.91 -8.85
CA ALA A 102 -26.67 -8.57 -9.30
C ALA A 102 -27.39 -7.87 -8.14
N GLN A 103 -26.96 -6.65 -7.81
CA GLN A 103 -27.68 -5.84 -6.84
C GLN A 103 -29.09 -5.54 -7.36
N ALA A 104 -30.10 -5.63 -6.49
CA ALA A 104 -31.46 -5.26 -6.84
C ALA A 104 -31.49 -3.78 -7.26
N GLY A 105 -32.06 -3.51 -8.45
CA GLY A 105 -32.21 -2.16 -8.98
C GLY A 105 -31.92 -2.08 -10.47
N ARG A 106 -32.09 -0.87 -11.03
CA ARG A 106 -31.85 -0.60 -12.44
C ARG A 106 -30.34 -0.69 -12.73
N PRO A 107 -29.90 -1.51 -13.70
CA PRO A 107 -28.52 -1.49 -14.16
C PRO A 107 -28.11 -0.07 -14.56
N LYS A 108 -26.94 0.37 -14.08
CA LYS A 108 -26.44 1.71 -14.44
C LYS A 108 -26.11 1.75 -15.92
N LYS A 109 -26.60 2.79 -16.62
CA LYS A 109 -26.28 3.03 -18.04
C LYS A 109 -24.85 3.54 -18.25
N LYS A 110 -24.26 4.16 -17.22
CA LYS A 110 -22.90 4.73 -17.26
C LYS A 110 -22.02 4.01 -16.27
N ARG A 111 -20.80 3.68 -16.71
CA ARG A 111 -19.73 3.12 -15.88
C ARG A 111 -19.26 4.16 -14.85
N TYR A 112 -18.77 3.72 -13.70
CA TYR A 112 -18.05 4.61 -12.78
C TYR A 112 -16.67 4.95 -13.34
N GLU A 113 -16.37 6.23 -13.41
CA GLU A 113 -15.04 6.72 -13.78
C GLU A 113 -14.07 6.50 -12.60
N SER A 114 -12.89 6.01 -12.90
CA SER A 114 -11.78 5.92 -11.94
C SER A 114 -11.11 7.30 -11.76
N ALA A 115 -10.27 7.46 -10.73
CA ALA A 115 -9.70 8.77 -10.34
C ALA A 115 -8.91 9.49 -11.47
N GLY A 116 -8.40 8.77 -12.47
CA GLY A 116 -7.73 9.34 -13.65
C GLY A 116 -8.62 9.59 -14.86
N GLU A 117 -9.86 9.08 -14.85
CA GLU A 117 -10.82 9.21 -15.96
C GLU A 117 -11.74 10.42 -15.81
N HIS A 118 -11.70 11.07 -14.64
CA HIS A 118 -12.36 12.34 -14.42
C HIS A 118 -11.67 13.38 -15.31
N ARG A 119 -12.12 13.49 -16.55
CA ARG A 119 -11.80 14.64 -17.39
C ARG A 119 -12.50 15.82 -16.73
N ASN A 120 -11.83 16.46 -15.77
CA ASN A 120 -12.15 17.82 -15.39
C ASN A 120 -12.01 18.63 -16.68
N GLY A 121 -13.14 18.81 -17.40
CA GLY A 121 -13.24 19.53 -18.67
C GLY A 121 -13.00 21.03 -18.51
N LYS A 122 -12.13 21.42 -17.58
CA LYS A 122 -11.63 22.77 -17.50
C LYS A 122 -10.55 22.91 -18.55
N THR A 123 -10.91 23.52 -19.66
CA THR A 123 -9.95 24.04 -20.63
C THR A 123 -8.88 24.82 -19.86
N ARG A 124 -7.63 24.38 -19.91
CA ARG A 124 -6.53 25.11 -19.28
C ARG A 124 -6.29 26.37 -20.10
N HIS A 125 -6.31 27.50 -19.42
CA HIS A 125 -6.01 28.81 -19.99
C HIS A 125 -4.56 29.16 -19.65
N CYS A 126 -3.88 29.78 -20.60
CA CYS A 126 -2.56 30.34 -20.40
C CYS A 126 -2.59 31.37 -19.26
N THR A 127 -1.66 31.24 -18.30
CA THR A 127 -1.59 32.16 -17.16
C THR A 127 -1.16 33.57 -17.53
N ILE A 128 -0.58 33.77 -18.72
CA ILE A 128 -0.10 35.07 -19.21
C ILE A 128 -1.15 35.76 -20.08
N CYS A 129 -1.69 35.06 -21.08
CA CYS A 129 -2.60 35.67 -22.07
C CYS A 129 -4.07 35.25 -21.94
N GLY A 130 -4.42 34.32 -21.05
CA GLY A 130 -5.80 33.87 -20.82
C GLY A 130 -6.42 33.01 -21.93
N LYS A 131 -5.73 32.81 -23.07
CA LYS A 131 -6.22 31.98 -24.17
C LYS A 131 -6.03 30.49 -23.88
N SER A 132 -6.90 29.66 -24.43
CA SER A 132 -6.77 28.20 -24.40
C SER A 132 -5.79 27.71 -25.47
N GLY A 133 -5.27 26.48 -25.29
CA GLY A 133 -4.36 25.83 -26.26
C GLY A 133 -2.88 25.82 -25.84
N HIS A 134 -2.51 26.50 -24.76
CA HIS A 134 -1.19 26.43 -24.14
C HIS A 134 -1.28 26.78 -22.65
N ASN A 135 -0.27 26.40 -21.87
CA ASN A 135 -0.31 26.54 -20.40
C ASN A 135 0.40 27.80 -19.88
N ARG A 136 1.29 28.44 -20.65
CA ARG A 136 2.04 29.64 -20.22
C ARG A 136 2.42 30.51 -21.40
#